data_AF-A0A916M6E7-F1
#
_entry.id   AF-A0A916M6E7-F1
#
_cell.length_a   1.000
_cell.length_b   1.000
_cell.length_c   1.000
_cell.angle_alpha   90.00
_cell.angle_beta   90.00
_cell.angle_gamma   90.00
#
_symmetry.space_group_name_H-M   'P 1'
#
loop_
_entity.id
_entity.type
_entity.pdbx_description
1 polymer ?
#
loop_
_entity_poly.entity_id
_entity_poly.type
_entity_poly.pdbx_seq_one_letter_code
_entity_poly.pdbx_strand_id
1 'polypeptide(L)'
;MTHPDQLPLDTPPPAPRRTEEQERNAMRAFLQRSEVRLSTMHRVAVGFLSGAGLLFLLPVFFKDAILIIVRELIDYPATMPPEVTSRGAFMVVFLYSALLYPFVLSVGVPVIALVQLLRDIVRFYFTGHAPGFPETYFNPRFALTGIAFSPDESENIKSKVMIHQYGSDLINFIVPFDEVQAHYYDEVIDYPERNIVPRTRKLPLLVRGGILHVVPDKELKDLNDEDALMVSRETQGTTIIQDERQRSVKDVDRFNAALGLAGFVERPLHQEVAKTEVSLVRHALNLRRLVLRYFQALLIFLWTIFLSFGMLPFLNDNRIPNLLVFTIGYFLWALITPIVVELPVRWLISYFPPENRRAVLAKLEQSDGMQRFARRVKLVCYASILLSAIAVILEVWLRFGV
;
A
#
# COMPACT_ATOMS: atom_id res chain seq x y z
N MET A 1 -18.10 63.65 -10.07
CA MET A 1 -18.22 62.73 -11.23
C MET A 1 -16.86 62.61 -11.85
N THR A 2 -16.04 61.70 -11.33
CA THR A 2 -14.71 61.37 -11.85
C THR A 2 -14.84 60.05 -12.58
N HIS A 3 -14.58 60.09 -13.89
CA HIS A 3 -14.52 58.90 -14.74
C HIS A 3 -13.39 58.00 -14.22
N PRO A 4 -13.64 56.72 -13.88
CA PRO A 4 -12.57 55.79 -13.61
C PRO A 4 -11.93 55.44 -14.94
N ASP A 5 -10.68 55.86 -15.09
CA ASP A 5 -9.78 55.47 -16.17
C ASP A 5 -9.78 53.95 -16.35
N GLN A 6 -10.18 53.54 -17.55
CA GLN A 6 -10.00 52.18 -18.03
C GLN A 6 -8.49 51.95 -18.19
N LEU A 7 -7.89 51.23 -17.23
CA LEU A 7 -6.61 50.57 -17.45
C LEU A 7 -6.73 49.75 -18.74
N PRO A 8 -5.86 49.96 -19.75
CA PRO A 8 -5.84 49.10 -20.92
C PRO A 8 -5.56 47.68 -20.42
N LEU A 9 -6.52 46.77 -20.61
CA LEU A 9 -6.25 45.34 -20.54
C LEU A 9 -5.34 45.03 -21.73
N ASP A 10 -4.05 45.21 -21.53
CA ASP A 10 -2.99 44.81 -22.46
C ASP A 10 -2.93 43.29 -22.42
N THR A 11 -3.93 42.63 -23.00
CA THR A 11 -3.95 41.18 -23.13
C THR A 11 -2.76 40.81 -24.00
N PRO A 12 -1.79 40.03 -23.49
CA PRO A 12 -0.65 39.62 -24.29
C PRO A 12 -1.17 38.95 -25.57
N PRO A 13 -0.52 39.19 -26.73
CA PRO A 13 -0.94 38.59 -27.98
C PRO A 13 -1.08 37.06 -27.80
N PRO A 14 -2.12 36.44 -28.38
CA PRO A 14 -2.35 35.02 -28.23
C PRO A 14 -1.08 34.27 -28.65
N ALA A 15 -0.59 33.41 -27.76
CA ALA A 15 0.61 32.64 -28.01
C ALA A 15 0.48 31.92 -29.38
N PRO A 16 1.54 31.87 -30.20
CA PRO A 16 1.49 31.20 -31.49
C PRO A 16 1.00 29.76 -31.31
N ARG A 17 0.04 29.34 -32.14
CA ARG A 17 -0.49 27.96 -32.11
C ARG A 17 0.67 27.00 -32.32
N ARG A 18 0.86 26.09 -31.35
CA ARG A 18 1.87 25.04 -31.45
C ARG A 18 1.50 24.10 -32.59
N THR A 19 2.51 23.51 -33.23
CA THR A 19 2.27 22.43 -34.18
C THR A 19 1.85 21.17 -33.44
N GLU A 20 1.11 20.28 -34.10
CA GLU A 20 0.67 19.01 -33.50
C GLU A 20 1.87 18.17 -33.00
N GLU A 21 2.98 18.18 -33.73
CA GLU A 21 4.22 17.52 -33.30
C GLU A 21 4.80 18.12 -32.01
N GLN A 22 4.77 19.44 -31.87
CA GLN A 22 5.20 20.12 -30.64
C GLN A 22 4.31 19.75 -29.45
N GLU A 23 3.00 19.62 -29.66
CA GLU A 23 2.06 19.18 -28.63
C GLU A 23 2.30 17.72 -28.22
N ARG A 24 2.49 16.81 -29.17
CA ARG A 24 2.85 15.40 -28.91
C ARG A 24 4.16 15.29 -28.15
N ASN A 25 5.19 16.05 -28.54
CA ASN A 25 6.48 16.06 -27.86
C ASN A 25 6.38 16.63 -26.43
N ALA A 26 5.56 17.64 -26.21
CA ALA A 26 5.29 18.17 -24.86
C ALA A 26 4.64 17.11 -23.95
N MET A 27 3.69 16.34 -24.47
CA MET A 27 3.04 15.24 -23.74
C MET A 27 4.04 14.12 -23.39
N ARG A 28 4.87 13.67 -24.36
CA ARG A 28 5.93 12.68 -24.11
C ARG A 28 6.91 13.14 -23.04
N ALA A 29 7.37 14.39 -23.12
CA ALA A 29 8.28 14.96 -22.14
C ALA A 29 7.66 15.03 -20.73
N PHE A 30 6.35 15.30 -20.65
CA PHE A 30 5.63 15.24 -19.37
C PHE A 30 5.56 13.81 -18.80
N LEU A 31 5.23 12.82 -19.63
CA LEU A 31 5.16 11.41 -19.22
C LEU A 31 6.51 10.92 -18.70
N GLN A 32 7.62 11.23 -19.40
CA GLN A 32 8.97 10.89 -18.96
C GLN A 32 9.33 11.50 -17.60
N ARG A 33 9.04 12.79 -17.39
CA ARG A 33 9.27 13.44 -16.07
C ARG A 33 8.42 12.80 -14.97
N SER A 34 7.20 12.42 -15.31
CA SER A 34 6.27 11.78 -14.38
C SER A 34 6.76 10.39 -13.97
N GLU A 35 7.29 9.61 -14.90
CA GLU A 35 7.90 8.30 -14.62
C GLU A 35 9.08 8.41 -13.65
N VAL A 36 9.98 9.38 -13.86
CA VAL A 36 11.11 9.62 -12.93
C VAL A 36 10.64 9.96 -11.53
N ARG A 37 9.61 10.81 -11.41
CA ARG A 37 9.01 11.17 -10.10
C ARG A 37 8.37 9.96 -9.43
N LEU A 38 7.64 9.16 -10.20
CA LEU A 38 6.97 7.97 -9.71
C LEU A 38 7.96 6.89 -9.27
N SER A 39 9.04 6.69 -10.03
CA SER A 39 10.18 5.84 -9.65
C SER A 39 10.81 6.32 -8.33
N THR A 40 10.98 7.64 -8.18
CA THR A 40 11.49 8.21 -6.93
C THR A 40 10.55 7.95 -5.76
N MET A 41 9.24 8.17 -5.92
CA MET A 41 8.24 7.87 -4.88
C MET A 41 8.25 6.38 -4.51
N HIS A 42 8.38 5.49 -5.49
CA HIS A 42 8.49 4.06 -5.26
C HIS A 42 9.76 3.71 -4.46
N ARG A 43 10.92 4.25 -4.83
CA ARG A 43 12.17 4.04 -4.07
C ARG A 43 12.06 4.54 -2.62
N VAL A 44 11.39 5.67 -2.40
CA VAL A 44 11.12 6.17 -1.04
C VAL A 44 10.24 5.18 -0.28
N ALA A 45 9.13 4.71 -0.87
CA ALA A 45 8.26 3.71 -0.25
C ALA A 45 9.02 2.41 0.07
N VAL A 46 9.82 1.91 -0.88
CA VAL A 46 10.69 0.74 -0.69
C VAL A 46 11.69 0.99 0.43
N GLY A 47 12.35 2.15 0.49
CA GLY A 47 13.30 2.48 1.57
C GLY A 47 12.68 2.42 2.96
N PHE A 48 11.40 2.79 3.12
CA PHE A 48 10.67 2.64 4.38
C PHE A 48 10.26 1.18 4.67
N LEU A 49 9.96 0.40 3.63
CA LEU A 49 9.60 -1.01 3.74
C LEU A 49 10.78 -1.92 4.03
N SER A 50 11.86 -1.73 3.28
CA SER A 50 13.14 -2.42 3.42
C SER A 50 13.93 -1.90 4.62
N GLY A 51 13.55 -0.73 5.12
CA GLY A 51 14.16 -0.08 6.27
C GLY A 51 14.19 -1.04 7.45
N ALA A 52 15.38 -1.56 7.71
CA ALA A 52 15.74 -2.55 8.71
C ALA A 52 15.39 -2.18 10.17
N GLY A 53 14.58 -1.15 10.41
CA GLY A 53 14.07 -0.83 11.74
C GLY A 53 12.96 -1.79 12.13
N LEU A 54 11.77 -1.64 11.55
CA LEU A 54 10.57 -2.25 12.13
C LEU A 54 10.54 -3.78 12.04
N LEU A 55 10.98 -4.36 10.91
CA LEU A 55 11.04 -5.82 10.74
C LEU A 55 12.14 -6.46 11.59
N PHE A 56 13.24 -5.75 11.87
CA PHE A 56 14.32 -6.23 12.74
C PHE A 56 13.97 -6.12 14.22
N LEU A 57 13.27 -5.04 14.60
CA LEU A 57 12.83 -4.81 15.97
C LEU A 57 11.79 -5.84 16.41
N LEU A 58 11.03 -6.42 15.47
CA LEU A 58 9.98 -7.38 15.78
C LEU A 58 10.54 -8.65 16.45
N PRO A 59 11.51 -9.40 15.88
CA PRO A 59 12.12 -10.52 16.58
C PRO A 59 12.70 -10.17 17.94
N VAL A 60 13.47 -9.08 18.04
CA VAL A 60 14.11 -8.65 19.31
C VAL A 60 13.05 -8.36 20.37
N PHE A 61 11.98 -7.66 20.01
CA PHE A 61 10.90 -7.32 20.92
C PHE A 61 10.11 -8.56 21.38
N PHE A 62 9.67 -9.39 20.43
CA PHE A 62 8.83 -10.54 20.75
C PHE A 62 9.59 -11.67 21.45
N LYS A 63 10.83 -11.94 21.03
CA LYS A 63 11.61 -13.05 21.56
C LYS A 63 12.22 -12.72 22.93
N ASP A 64 12.83 -11.55 23.07
CA ASP A 64 13.65 -11.28 24.25
C ASP A 64 12.85 -10.54 25.32
N ALA A 65 12.20 -9.43 24.97
CA ALA A 65 11.51 -8.61 25.96
C ALA A 65 10.20 -9.24 26.48
N ILE A 66 9.31 -9.67 25.57
CA ILE A 66 8.00 -10.21 25.97
C ILE A 66 8.16 -11.54 26.71
N LEU A 67 9.03 -12.44 26.25
CA LEU A 67 9.20 -13.76 26.88
C LEU A 67 9.70 -13.62 28.32
N ILE A 68 10.67 -12.74 28.57
CA ILE A 68 11.16 -12.48 29.93
C ILE A 68 10.06 -11.88 30.80
N ILE A 69 9.33 -10.88 30.30
CA ILE A 69 8.20 -10.26 31.04
C ILE A 69 7.12 -11.30 31.38
N VAL A 70 6.74 -12.14 30.43
CA VAL A 70 5.73 -13.20 30.63
C VAL A 70 6.21 -14.21 31.67
N ARG A 71 7.47 -14.63 31.59
CA ARG A 71 8.07 -15.55 32.56
C ARG A 71 8.02 -14.96 33.97
N GLU A 72 8.51 -13.73 34.14
CA GLU A 72 8.51 -13.05 35.43
C GLU A 72 7.09 -12.84 36.00
N LEU A 73 6.09 -12.61 35.13
CA LEU A 73 4.69 -12.50 35.55
C LEU A 73 4.11 -13.84 36.03
N ILE A 74 4.49 -14.95 35.38
CA ILE A 74 4.05 -16.32 35.71
C ILE A 74 4.76 -16.85 36.96
N ASP A 75 6.04 -16.53 37.16
CA ASP A 75 6.84 -17.03 38.29
C ASP A 75 6.50 -16.30 39.60
N TYR A 76 5.92 -15.10 39.54
CA TYR A 76 5.59 -14.29 40.72
C TYR A 76 4.65 -14.92 41.77
N PRO A 77 3.55 -15.63 41.44
CA PRO A 77 2.68 -16.26 42.45
C PRO A 77 3.42 -17.26 43.33
N ALA A 78 4.45 -17.93 42.80
CA ALA A 78 5.26 -18.90 43.54
C ALA A 78 6.15 -18.24 44.62
N THR A 79 6.35 -16.92 44.52
CA THR A 79 7.17 -16.14 45.46
C THR A 79 6.35 -15.44 46.55
N MET A 80 5.02 -15.48 46.48
CA MET A 80 4.16 -14.86 47.49
C MET A 80 4.14 -15.66 48.80
N PRO A 81 4.15 -14.98 49.97
CA PRO A 81 3.92 -15.65 51.25
C PRO A 81 2.53 -16.32 51.31
N PRO A 82 2.41 -17.56 51.80
CA PRO A 82 1.15 -18.31 51.83
C PRO A 82 0.03 -17.65 52.65
N GLU A 83 0.37 -16.76 53.58
CA GLU A 83 -0.58 -16.01 54.40
C GLU A 83 -1.39 -14.98 53.58
N VAL A 84 -0.76 -14.36 52.58
CA VAL A 84 -1.39 -13.38 51.68
C VAL A 84 -2.35 -14.07 50.71
N THR A 85 -2.04 -15.30 50.30
CA THR A 85 -2.84 -16.07 49.35
C THR A 85 -4.22 -16.44 49.91
N SER A 86 -4.35 -16.70 51.21
CA SER A 86 -5.60 -17.19 51.79
C SER A 86 -6.64 -16.11 52.10
N ARG A 87 -6.21 -14.91 52.54
CA ARG A 87 -7.10 -13.77 52.83
C ARG A 87 -7.20 -12.76 51.69
N GLY A 88 -6.23 -12.77 50.76
CA GLY A 88 -6.09 -11.80 49.68
C GLY A 88 -6.28 -12.35 48.27
N ALA A 89 -6.68 -13.61 48.08
CA ALA A 89 -6.82 -14.23 46.75
C ALA A 89 -7.59 -13.37 45.74
N PHE A 90 -8.72 -12.77 46.14
CA PHE A 90 -9.49 -11.87 45.26
C PHE A 90 -8.69 -10.62 44.86
N MET A 91 -7.97 -10.00 45.82
CA MET A 91 -7.13 -8.83 45.54
C MET A 91 -5.96 -9.17 44.62
N VAL A 92 -5.34 -10.34 44.81
CA VAL A 92 -4.27 -10.83 43.94
C VAL A 92 -4.79 -11.05 42.52
N VAL A 93 -5.93 -11.74 42.34
CA VAL A 93 -6.55 -11.94 41.03
C VAL A 93 -6.90 -10.60 40.36
N PHE A 94 -7.43 -9.66 41.14
CA PHE A 94 -7.73 -8.32 40.64
C PHE A 94 -6.47 -7.58 40.19
N LEU A 95 -5.39 -7.61 40.98
CA LEU A 95 -4.11 -6.98 40.67
C LEU A 95 -3.50 -7.56 39.38
N TYR A 96 -3.52 -8.89 39.23
CA TYR A 96 -3.11 -9.56 38.00
C TYR A 96 -3.95 -9.12 36.80
N SER A 97 -5.27 -9.05 36.96
CA SER A 97 -6.16 -8.58 35.89
C SER A 97 -5.89 -7.12 35.51
N ALA A 98 -5.61 -6.28 36.51
CA ALA A 98 -5.28 -4.87 36.33
C ALA A 98 -3.94 -4.67 35.61
N LEU A 99 -2.98 -5.58 35.76
CA LEU A 99 -1.68 -5.58 35.05
C LEU A 99 -1.75 -6.25 33.68
N LEU A 100 -2.59 -7.27 33.53
CA LEU A 100 -2.80 -7.97 32.26
C LEU A 100 -3.30 -7.00 31.17
N TYR A 101 -4.19 -6.08 31.53
CA TYR A 101 -4.71 -5.08 30.59
C TYR A 101 -3.61 -4.19 29.95
N PRO A 102 -2.79 -3.44 30.72
CA PRO A 102 -1.67 -2.68 30.18
C PRO A 102 -0.67 -3.55 29.41
N PHE A 103 -0.39 -4.77 29.90
CA PHE A 103 0.51 -5.69 29.21
C PHE A 103 -0.02 -6.03 27.82
N VAL A 104 -1.28 -6.45 27.71
CA VAL A 104 -1.93 -6.75 26.42
C VAL A 104 -1.95 -5.53 25.51
N LEU A 105 -2.20 -4.33 26.05
CA LEU A 105 -2.11 -3.10 25.26
C LEU A 105 -0.69 -2.80 24.79
N SER A 106 0.32 -3.03 25.64
CA SER A 106 1.74 -2.79 25.31
C SER A 106 2.20 -3.63 24.12
N VAL A 107 1.66 -4.83 23.96
CA VAL A 107 1.91 -5.68 22.79
C VAL A 107 0.96 -5.35 21.64
N GLY A 108 -0.33 -5.19 21.94
CA GLY A 108 -1.39 -5.02 20.95
C GLY A 108 -1.29 -3.71 20.17
N VAL A 109 -0.94 -2.59 20.81
CA VAL A 109 -0.85 -1.28 20.15
C VAL A 109 0.25 -1.26 19.07
N PRO A 110 1.50 -1.70 19.31
CA PRO A 110 2.50 -1.86 18.25
C PRO A 110 2.04 -2.78 17.10
N VAL A 111 1.44 -3.94 17.41
CA VAL A 111 0.94 -4.87 16.37
C VAL A 111 -0.16 -4.24 15.52
N ILE A 112 -1.13 -3.58 16.14
CA ILE A 112 -2.20 -2.90 15.42
C ILE A 112 -1.64 -1.77 14.55
N ALA A 113 -0.62 -1.04 15.02
CA ALA A 113 0.06 -0.02 14.23
C ALA A 113 0.75 -0.64 12.99
N LEU A 114 1.40 -1.80 13.16
CA LEU A 114 2.01 -2.54 12.05
C LEU A 114 0.98 -3.05 11.04
N VAL A 115 -0.12 -3.64 11.49
CA VAL A 115 -1.20 -4.10 10.59
C VAL A 115 -1.79 -2.92 9.80
N GLN A 116 -1.93 -1.76 10.45
CA GLN A 116 -2.39 -0.54 9.77
C GLN A 116 -1.39 0.00 8.74
N LEU A 117 -0.09 -0.13 8.99
CA LEU A 117 0.96 0.18 8.03
C LEU A 117 0.88 -0.78 6.83
N LEU A 118 0.80 -2.10 7.06
CA LEU A 118 0.63 -3.11 6.00
C LEU A 118 -0.60 -2.84 5.13
N ARG A 119 -1.73 -2.50 5.75
CA ARG A 119 -2.95 -2.14 5.02
C ARG A 119 -2.74 -0.94 4.09
N ASP A 120 -1.96 0.04 4.50
CA ASP A 120 -1.72 1.24 3.69
C ASP A 120 -0.65 1.01 2.62
N ILE A 121 0.31 0.10 2.85
CA ILE A 121 1.21 -0.40 1.82
C ILE A 121 0.42 -1.09 0.71
N VAL A 122 -0.52 -1.97 1.05
CA VAL A 122 -1.40 -2.61 0.07
C VAL A 122 -2.18 -1.55 -0.73
N ARG A 123 -2.72 -0.52 -0.08
CA ARG A 123 -3.43 0.58 -0.78
C ARG A 123 -2.54 1.50 -1.61
N PHE A 124 -1.26 1.59 -1.27
CA PHE A 124 -0.27 2.33 -2.02
C PHE A 124 0.04 1.61 -3.33
N TYR A 125 0.26 0.30 -3.27
CA TYR A 125 0.60 -0.51 -4.44
C TYR A 125 -0.59 -0.96 -5.26
N PHE A 126 -1.74 -1.21 -4.64
CA PHE A 126 -2.89 -1.80 -5.29
C PHE A 126 -4.07 -0.83 -5.40
N THR A 127 -4.84 -1.03 -6.46
CA THR A 127 -6.06 -0.27 -6.75
C THR A 127 -7.18 -1.25 -7.05
N GLY A 128 -8.38 -0.96 -6.56
CA GLY A 128 -9.55 -1.79 -6.86
C GLY A 128 -10.09 -1.57 -8.28
N HIS A 129 -9.92 -0.35 -8.82
CA HIS A 129 -10.37 0.01 -10.16
C HIS A 129 -9.33 0.91 -10.83
N ALA A 130 -8.92 0.53 -12.05
CA ALA A 130 -8.06 1.34 -12.89
C ALA A 130 -8.90 2.20 -13.85
N PRO A 131 -8.50 3.45 -14.14
CA PRO A 131 -9.22 4.31 -15.09
C PRO A 131 -9.37 3.64 -16.46
N GLY A 132 -10.59 3.56 -16.99
CA GLY A 132 -10.87 2.97 -18.31
C GLY A 132 -11.25 1.48 -18.29
N PHE A 133 -11.41 0.87 -17.12
CA PHE A 133 -12.06 -0.46 -16.98
C PHE A 133 -13.51 -0.31 -16.48
N PRO A 134 -14.40 -1.28 -16.80
CA PRO A 134 -15.76 -1.27 -16.28
C PRO A 134 -15.76 -1.38 -14.75
N GLU A 135 -16.59 -0.57 -14.09
CA GLU A 135 -16.74 -0.58 -12.62
C GLU A 135 -17.39 -1.86 -12.08
N THR A 136 -17.97 -2.68 -12.96
CA THR A 136 -18.63 -3.94 -12.61
C THR A 136 -17.65 -5.08 -12.28
N TYR A 137 -16.37 -4.94 -12.64
CA TYR A 137 -15.35 -5.97 -12.42
C TYR A 137 -14.32 -5.52 -11.40
N PHE A 138 -14.36 -6.14 -10.21
CA PHE A 138 -13.32 -5.95 -9.20
C PHE A 138 -12.06 -6.72 -9.61
N ASN A 139 -10.99 -6.00 -9.91
CA ASN A 139 -9.72 -6.60 -10.29
C ASN A 139 -8.57 -5.87 -9.58
N PRO A 140 -8.06 -6.41 -8.47
CA PRO A 140 -7.00 -5.75 -7.71
C PRO A 140 -5.71 -5.76 -8.54
N ARG A 141 -5.25 -4.56 -8.90
CA ARG A 141 -4.07 -4.40 -9.77
C ARG A 141 -3.06 -3.46 -9.17
N PHE A 142 -1.81 -3.63 -9.58
CA PHE A 142 -0.79 -2.63 -9.30
C PHE A 142 -1.22 -1.26 -9.84
N ALA A 143 -0.96 -0.22 -9.05
CA ALA A 143 -1.25 1.17 -9.39
C ALA A 143 -0.45 1.64 -10.61
N LEU A 144 0.70 1.00 -10.84
CA LEU A 144 1.48 1.09 -12.06
C LEU A 144 0.98 0.01 -13.03
N THR A 145 0.07 0.39 -13.91
CA THR A 145 -0.44 -0.50 -14.96
C THR A 145 0.53 -0.59 -16.12
N GLY A 146 0.39 -1.62 -16.95
CA GLY A 146 1.06 -1.67 -18.25
C GLY A 146 0.78 -0.42 -19.09
N ILE A 147 1.78 0.03 -19.83
CA ILE A 147 1.69 1.14 -20.78
C ILE A 147 1.59 0.55 -22.18
N ALA A 148 0.57 0.96 -22.92
CA ALA A 148 0.39 0.56 -24.30
C ALA A 148 0.97 1.62 -25.26
N PHE A 149 1.37 1.17 -26.45
CA PHE A 149 1.74 2.09 -27.52
C PHE A 149 0.51 2.91 -27.93
N SER A 150 0.65 4.23 -27.88
CA SER A 150 -0.49 5.13 -27.99
C SER A 150 -1.04 5.14 -29.43
N PRO A 151 -2.38 5.13 -29.64
CA PRO A 151 -2.98 5.08 -30.97
C PRO A 151 -2.70 6.33 -31.83
N ASP A 152 -2.39 7.46 -31.20
CA ASP A 152 -2.06 8.74 -31.86
C ASP A 152 -0.57 8.91 -32.18
N GLU A 153 0.29 7.90 -31.98
CA GLU A 153 1.71 7.99 -32.35
C GLU A 153 1.99 7.59 -33.80
N SER A 154 2.10 6.29 -34.07
CA SER A 154 2.34 5.74 -35.40
C SER A 154 1.67 4.37 -35.53
N GLU A 155 0.63 4.29 -36.37
CA GLU A 155 -0.07 3.03 -36.61
C GLU A 155 0.85 1.96 -37.22
N ASN A 156 1.78 2.36 -38.11
CA ASN A 156 2.73 1.43 -38.72
C ASN A 156 3.65 0.79 -37.67
N ILE A 157 4.25 1.59 -36.79
CA ILE A 157 5.10 1.06 -35.71
C ILE A 157 4.27 0.22 -34.74
N LYS A 158 3.05 0.64 -34.42
CA LYS A 158 2.15 -0.14 -33.56
C LYS A 158 1.86 -1.53 -34.14
N SER A 159 1.53 -1.62 -35.44
CA SER A 159 1.31 -2.90 -36.12
C SER A 159 2.55 -3.78 -36.10
N LYS A 160 3.75 -3.21 -36.35
CA LYS A 160 5.01 -3.95 -36.27
C LYS A 160 5.30 -4.47 -34.86
N VAL A 161 5.06 -3.65 -33.83
CA VAL A 161 5.18 -4.07 -32.43
C VAL A 161 4.22 -5.21 -32.12
N MET A 162 2.97 -5.13 -32.58
CA MET A 162 1.99 -6.19 -32.36
C MET A 162 2.38 -7.48 -33.09
N ILE A 163 2.76 -7.41 -34.37
CA ILE A 163 3.28 -8.56 -35.13
C ILE A 163 4.43 -9.22 -34.38
N HIS A 164 5.39 -8.43 -33.89
CA HIS A 164 6.51 -8.97 -33.11
C HIS A 164 6.07 -9.58 -31.78
N GLN A 165 5.11 -8.99 -31.07
CA GLN A 165 4.59 -9.53 -29.81
C GLN A 165 3.92 -10.89 -29.99
N TYR A 166 3.10 -11.06 -31.04
CA TYR A 166 2.42 -12.34 -31.30
C TYR A 166 3.35 -13.37 -31.98
N GLY A 167 4.27 -12.90 -32.82
CA GLY A 167 5.19 -13.73 -33.61
C GLY A 167 6.44 -14.21 -32.89
N SER A 168 6.73 -13.71 -31.69
CA SER A 168 7.92 -14.07 -30.90
C SER A 168 7.57 -14.91 -29.66
N ASP A 169 8.57 -15.26 -28.85
CA ASP A 169 8.40 -15.97 -27.57
C ASP A 169 7.78 -15.11 -26.45
N LEU A 170 7.43 -13.85 -26.73
CA LEU A 170 6.87 -12.94 -25.73
C LEU A 170 5.53 -13.41 -25.16
N ILE A 171 4.72 -14.15 -25.92
CA ILE A 171 3.50 -14.78 -25.40
C ILE A 171 3.86 -15.78 -24.29
N ASN A 172 4.84 -16.63 -24.55
CA ASN A 172 5.28 -17.68 -23.63
C ASN A 172 5.99 -17.11 -22.38
N PHE A 173 6.42 -15.84 -22.44
CA PHE A 173 6.97 -15.13 -21.29
C PHE A 173 5.88 -14.67 -20.30
N ILE A 174 4.66 -14.39 -20.79
CA ILE A 174 3.54 -13.91 -19.96
C ILE A 174 2.60 -15.04 -19.58
N VAL A 175 2.26 -15.92 -20.52
CA VAL A 175 1.35 -17.04 -20.29
C VAL A 175 2.16 -18.23 -19.78
N PRO A 176 1.83 -18.79 -18.60
CA PRO A 176 2.53 -19.96 -18.07
C PRO A 176 2.35 -21.17 -18.99
N PHE A 177 3.40 -21.98 -19.13
CA PHE A 177 3.35 -23.23 -19.90
C PHE A 177 2.46 -24.30 -19.25
N ASP A 178 2.24 -24.20 -17.94
CA ASP A 178 1.40 -25.12 -17.17
C ASP A 178 -0.08 -24.78 -17.39
N GLU A 179 -0.83 -25.73 -17.96
CA GLU A 179 -2.24 -25.55 -18.29
C GLU A 179 -3.11 -25.27 -17.05
N VAL A 180 -2.72 -25.81 -15.89
CA VAL A 180 -3.43 -25.57 -14.62
C VAL A 180 -3.33 -24.10 -14.22
N GLN A 181 -2.16 -23.48 -14.41
CA GLN A 181 -1.95 -22.05 -14.12
C GLN A 181 -2.58 -21.16 -15.19
N ALA A 182 -2.65 -21.64 -16.44
CA ALA A 182 -3.26 -20.91 -17.54
C ALA A 182 -4.80 -20.85 -17.46
N HIS A 183 -5.44 -21.81 -16.79
CA HIS A 183 -6.90 -21.88 -16.60
C HIS A 183 -7.49 -20.60 -15.99
N TYR A 184 -6.74 -19.93 -15.12
CA TYR A 184 -7.17 -18.65 -14.54
C TYR A 184 -7.48 -17.59 -15.60
N TYR A 185 -6.73 -17.54 -16.71
CA TYR A 185 -6.99 -16.58 -17.78
C TYR A 185 -8.27 -16.94 -18.54
N ASP A 186 -8.57 -18.23 -18.69
CA ASP A 186 -9.77 -18.71 -19.37
C ASP A 186 -11.03 -18.34 -18.58
N GLU A 187 -11.00 -18.46 -17.24
CA GLU A 187 -12.11 -18.06 -16.35
C GLU A 187 -12.36 -16.55 -16.35
N VAL A 188 -11.30 -15.76 -16.48
CA VAL A 188 -11.36 -14.30 -16.38
C VAL A 188 -11.77 -13.65 -17.70
N ILE A 189 -11.61 -14.33 -18.83
CA ILE A 189 -12.15 -13.86 -20.11
C ILE A 189 -13.67 -13.96 -20.02
N ASP A 190 -14.33 -12.86 -19.64
CA ASP A 190 -15.78 -12.80 -19.60
C ASP A 190 -16.36 -13.03 -20.99
N TYR A 191 -16.85 -14.23 -21.24
CA TYR A 191 -17.68 -14.51 -22.40
C TYR A 191 -19.09 -13.96 -22.15
N PRO A 192 -19.71 -13.25 -23.11
CA PRO A 192 -19.27 -13.08 -24.50
C PRO A 192 -18.52 -11.77 -24.83
N GLU A 193 -18.54 -10.76 -23.95
CA GLU A 193 -18.09 -9.40 -24.32
C GLU A 193 -16.56 -9.18 -24.29
N ARG A 194 -15.85 -10.06 -23.59
CA ARG A 194 -14.39 -10.03 -23.37
C ARG A 194 -13.90 -8.67 -22.90
N ASN A 195 -14.54 -8.16 -21.84
CA ASN A 195 -14.34 -6.78 -21.38
C ASN A 195 -12.96 -6.52 -20.77
N ILE A 196 -12.24 -7.57 -20.36
CA ILE A 196 -10.87 -7.47 -19.86
C ILE A 196 -9.86 -7.30 -21.01
N VAL A 197 -10.17 -7.80 -22.21
CA VAL A 197 -9.27 -7.72 -23.37
C VAL A 197 -9.21 -6.29 -23.93
N PRO A 198 -8.00 -5.72 -24.15
CA PRO A 198 -7.87 -4.39 -24.75
C PRO A 198 -8.55 -4.31 -26.11
N ARG A 199 -9.28 -3.22 -26.37
CA ARG A 199 -10.18 -3.11 -27.53
C ARG A 199 -9.54 -3.49 -28.85
N THR A 200 -8.39 -2.93 -29.19
CA THR A 200 -7.64 -3.20 -30.44
C THR A 200 -7.01 -4.59 -30.52
N ARG A 201 -6.91 -5.28 -29.39
CA ARG A 201 -6.37 -6.64 -29.30
C ARG A 201 -7.45 -7.70 -29.30
N LYS A 202 -8.72 -7.33 -29.43
CA LYS A 202 -9.78 -8.29 -29.69
C LYS A 202 -9.48 -9.00 -31.02
N LEU A 203 -9.64 -10.32 -31.03
CA LEU A 203 -9.30 -11.16 -32.18
C LEU A 203 -9.85 -10.64 -33.53
N PRO A 204 -11.11 -10.18 -33.66
CA PRO A 204 -11.61 -9.64 -34.93
C PRO A 204 -10.82 -8.43 -35.45
N LEU A 205 -10.30 -7.60 -34.54
CA LEU A 205 -9.52 -6.41 -34.90
C LEU A 205 -8.07 -6.76 -35.22
N LEU A 206 -7.49 -7.78 -34.60
CA LEU A 206 -6.17 -8.30 -34.96
C LEU A 206 -6.16 -8.92 -36.37
N VAL A 207 -7.22 -9.66 -36.71
CA VAL A 207 -7.39 -10.25 -38.05
C VAL A 207 -7.64 -9.17 -39.09
N ARG A 208 -8.57 -8.24 -38.82
CA ARG A 208 -8.85 -7.11 -39.73
C ARG A 208 -7.63 -6.19 -39.91
N GLY A 209 -6.81 -6.04 -38.88
CA GLY A 209 -5.59 -5.25 -38.90
C GLY A 209 -4.43 -5.90 -39.65
N GLY A 210 -4.60 -7.13 -40.15
CA GLY A 210 -3.52 -7.88 -40.82
C GLY A 210 -2.34 -8.15 -39.88
N ILE A 211 -2.63 -8.44 -38.61
CA ILE A 211 -1.64 -8.87 -37.61
C ILE A 211 -1.68 -10.40 -37.48
N LEU A 212 -2.89 -10.97 -37.55
CA LEU A 212 -3.15 -12.40 -37.48
C LEU A 212 -3.96 -12.84 -38.71
N HIS A 213 -3.70 -14.04 -39.19
CA HIS A 213 -4.42 -14.72 -40.26
C HIS A 213 -4.96 -16.04 -39.73
N VAL A 214 -6.21 -16.36 -40.03
CA VAL A 214 -6.85 -17.60 -39.58
C VAL A 214 -6.48 -18.73 -40.54
N VAL A 215 -6.08 -19.89 -40.02
CA VAL A 215 -5.75 -21.07 -40.84
C VAL A 215 -6.47 -22.30 -40.31
N PRO A 216 -7.37 -22.94 -41.09
CA PRO A 216 -7.90 -22.57 -42.41
C PRO A 216 -8.85 -21.35 -42.39
N ASP A 217 -9.20 -20.78 -43.55
CA ASP A 217 -10.14 -19.64 -43.71
C ASP A 217 -11.55 -19.99 -43.18
N LYS A 218 -11.71 -19.98 -41.86
CA LYS A 218 -12.97 -20.08 -41.14
C LYS A 218 -13.50 -18.68 -40.88
N GLU A 219 -14.82 -18.55 -40.81
CA GLU A 219 -15.40 -17.30 -40.32
C GLU A 219 -15.03 -17.09 -38.85
N LEU A 220 -14.81 -15.84 -38.44
CA LEU A 220 -14.47 -15.46 -37.06
C LEU A 220 -15.47 -15.97 -36.00
N LYS A 221 -16.71 -16.29 -36.40
CA LYS A 221 -17.75 -16.82 -35.51
C LYS A 221 -17.64 -18.32 -35.27
N ASP A 222 -16.97 -19.03 -36.17
CA ASP A 222 -16.84 -20.49 -36.18
C ASP A 222 -15.47 -20.94 -35.66
N LEU A 223 -14.71 -20.02 -35.07
CA LEU A 223 -13.40 -20.30 -34.49
C LEU A 223 -13.54 -21.01 -33.14
N ASN A 224 -12.87 -22.15 -33.04
CA ASN A 224 -12.66 -22.87 -31.80
C ASN A 224 -11.35 -22.41 -31.14
N ASP A 225 -11.23 -22.63 -29.83
CA ASP A 225 -10.05 -22.25 -29.05
C ASP A 225 -8.74 -22.89 -29.57
N GLU A 226 -8.83 -24.09 -30.15
CA GLU A 226 -7.69 -24.85 -30.69
C GLU A 226 -7.35 -24.51 -32.15
N ASP A 227 -8.10 -23.62 -32.79
CA ASP A 227 -7.83 -23.25 -34.18
C ASP A 227 -6.51 -22.47 -34.30
N ALA A 228 -5.77 -22.75 -35.37
CA ALA A 228 -4.46 -22.16 -35.62
C ALA A 228 -4.58 -20.76 -36.25
N LEU A 229 -3.80 -19.84 -35.71
CA LEU A 229 -3.61 -18.48 -36.17
C LEU A 229 -2.16 -18.32 -36.62
N MET A 230 -1.96 -17.77 -37.81
CA MET A 230 -0.66 -17.39 -38.33
C MET A 230 -0.43 -15.90 -38.11
N VAL A 231 0.75 -15.53 -37.64
CA VAL A 231 1.14 -14.12 -37.48
C VAL A 231 1.64 -13.58 -38.82
N SER A 232 1.21 -12.37 -39.18
CA SER A 232 1.60 -11.72 -40.44
C SER A 232 3.11 -11.48 -40.51
N ARG A 233 3.72 -11.69 -41.68
CA ARG A 233 5.16 -11.49 -41.88
C ARG A 233 5.52 -10.01 -41.99
N GLU A 234 6.55 -9.58 -41.26
CA GLU A 234 7.21 -8.31 -41.56
C GLU A 234 8.08 -8.48 -42.81
N THR A 235 7.71 -7.84 -43.92
CA THR A 235 8.52 -7.86 -45.14
C THR A 235 9.58 -6.75 -45.07
N GLN A 236 10.73 -7.01 -44.46
CA GLN A 236 11.89 -6.11 -44.50
C GLN A 236 12.84 -6.54 -45.63
N GLY A 237 12.63 -6.01 -46.83
CA GLY A 237 13.50 -6.30 -47.98
C GLY A 237 13.47 -7.77 -48.43
N THR A 238 14.45 -8.16 -49.25
CA THR A 238 14.54 -9.46 -49.93
C THR A 238 14.85 -10.65 -49.00
N THR A 239 15.04 -10.43 -47.70
CA THR A 239 15.41 -11.49 -46.75
C THR A 239 14.25 -11.73 -45.78
N ILE A 240 13.48 -12.78 -46.05
CA ILE A 240 12.43 -13.27 -45.14
C ILE A 240 13.14 -13.94 -43.95
N ILE A 241 13.27 -13.24 -42.83
CA ILE A 241 13.77 -13.83 -41.58
C ILE A 241 12.68 -13.65 -40.52
N GLN A 242 11.76 -14.61 -40.44
CA GLN A 242 10.99 -14.91 -39.23
C GLN A 242 10.26 -16.24 -39.41
N ASP A 243 10.44 -17.16 -38.45
CA ASP A 243 9.70 -18.41 -38.34
C ASP A 243 8.20 -18.14 -38.36
N GLU A 244 7.47 -18.81 -39.25
CA GLU A 244 6.01 -18.85 -39.21
C GLU A 244 5.57 -19.60 -37.96
N ARG A 245 5.39 -18.87 -36.87
CA ARG A 245 4.85 -19.44 -35.63
C ARG A 245 3.34 -19.45 -35.71
N GLN A 246 2.79 -20.67 -35.73
CA GLN A 246 1.38 -20.90 -35.51
C GLN A 246 1.07 -20.73 -34.02
N ARG A 247 -0.02 -20.03 -33.71
CA ARG A 247 -0.53 -19.80 -32.35
C ARG A 247 -1.97 -20.28 -32.28
N SER A 248 -2.39 -20.86 -31.17
CA SER A 248 -3.82 -21.18 -31.00
C SER A 248 -4.62 -19.90 -30.69
N VAL A 249 -5.92 -19.90 -31.00
CA VAL A 249 -6.85 -18.84 -30.55
C VAL A 249 -6.79 -18.68 -29.03
N LYS A 250 -6.75 -19.81 -28.31
CA LYS A 250 -6.63 -19.87 -26.85
C LYS A 250 -5.41 -19.12 -26.34
N ASP A 251 -4.23 -19.34 -26.93
CA ASP A 251 -2.99 -18.68 -26.51
C ASP A 251 -3.06 -17.16 -26.70
N VAL A 252 -3.61 -16.71 -27.83
CA VAL A 252 -3.79 -15.30 -28.14
C VAL A 252 -4.76 -14.66 -27.14
N ASP A 253 -5.86 -15.34 -26.83
CA ASP A 253 -6.85 -14.85 -25.87
C ASP A 253 -6.30 -14.80 -24.45
N ARG A 254 -5.58 -15.84 -24.00
CA ARG A 254 -4.88 -15.87 -22.70
C ARG A 254 -3.87 -14.74 -22.57
N PHE A 255 -3.06 -14.52 -23.60
CA PHE A 255 -2.09 -13.42 -23.63
C PHE A 255 -2.78 -12.06 -23.53
N ASN A 256 -3.86 -11.86 -24.28
CA ASN A 256 -4.64 -10.62 -24.26
C ASN A 256 -5.35 -10.39 -22.92
N ALA A 257 -5.83 -11.46 -22.28
CA ALA A 257 -6.39 -11.41 -20.94
C ALA A 257 -5.31 -11.02 -19.93
N ALA A 258 -4.10 -11.58 -20.02
CA ALA A 258 -2.98 -11.22 -19.16
C ALA A 258 -2.60 -9.74 -19.28
N LEU A 259 -2.57 -9.19 -20.50
CA LEU A 259 -2.38 -7.76 -20.72
C LEU A 259 -3.52 -6.94 -20.08
N GLY A 260 -4.76 -7.36 -20.29
CA GLY A 260 -5.94 -6.77 -19.67
C GLY A 260 -5.86 -6.72 -18.15
N LEU A 261 -5.51 -7.85 -17.53
CA LEU A 261 -5.27 -8.02 -16.09
C LEU A 261 -4.14 -7.13 -15.57
N ALA A 262 -3.09 -6.91 -16.37
CA ALA A 262 -2.01 -5.96 -16.04
C ALA A 262 -2.43 -4.48 -16.19
N GLY A 263 -3.69 -4.22 -16.59
CA GLY A 263 -4.19 -2.88 -16.84
C GLY A 263 -3.62 -2.22 -18.09
N PHE A 264 -3.11 -3.04 -19.04
CA PHE A 264 -2.68 -2.59 -20.34
C PHE A 264 -3.90 -2.07 -21.12
N VAL A 265 -4.06 -0.76 -21.18
CA VAL A 265 -5.16 -0.12 -21.91
C VAL A 265 -4.55 0.87 -22.86
N GLU A 266 -5.02 0.83 -24.09
CA GLU A 266 -4.64 1.79 -25.09
C GLU A 266 -5.40 3.09 -24.86
N ARG A 267 -4.65 4.16 -24.61
CA ARG A 267 -5.19 5.50 -24.48
C ARG A 267 -4.37 6.43 -25.37
N PRO A 268 -5.00 7.40 -26.05
CA PRO A 268 -4.27 8.49 -26.70
C PRO A 268 -3.41 9.27 -25.70
N LEU A 269 -2.37 9.96 -26.16
CA LEU A 269 -1.34 10.57 -25.32
C LEU A 269 -1.94 11.51 -24.26
N HIS A 270 -2.92 12.33 -24.64
CA HIS A 270 -3.58 13.25 -23.71
C HIS A 270 -4.30 12.54 -22.55
N GLN A 271 -4.86 11.35 -22.77
CA GLN A 271 -5.52 10.55 -21.74
C GLN A 271 -4.49 9.86 -20.84
N GLU A 272 -3.37 9.37 -21.39
CA GLU A 272 -2.27 8.87 -20.56
C GLU A 272 -1.66 9.98 -19.70
N VAL A 273 -1.52 11.20 -20.24
CA VAL A 273 -1.06 12.37 -19.47
C VAL A 273 -2.01 12.65 -18.31
N ALA A 274 -3.32 12.77 -18.58
CA ALA A 274 -4.31 13.04 -17.54
C ALA A 274 -4.35 11.94 -16.46
N LYS A 275 -4.33 10.67 -16.88
CA LYS A 275 -4.26 9.52 -15.96
C LYS A 275 -2.99 9.58 -15.10
N THR A 276 -1.85 9.86 -15.71
CA THR A 276 -0.55 9.93 -15.02
C THR A 276 -0.51 11.09 -14.02
N GLU A 277 -1.07 12.24 -14.37
CA GLU A 277 -1.18 13.39 -13.48
C GLU A 277 -2.01 13.05 -12.22
N VAL A 278 -3.20 12.48 -12.41
CA VAL A 278 -4.05 12.04 -11.30
C VAL A 278 -3.38 10.94 -10.48
N SER A 279 -2.68 10.02 -11.15
CA SER A 279 -1.92 8.95 -10.49
C SER A 279 -0.80 9.51 -9.62
N LEU A 280 -0.07 10.53 -10.08
CA LEU A 280 0.98 11.19 -9.28
C LEU A 280 0.39 11.84 -8.03
N VAL A 281 -0.75 12.52 -8.14
CA VAL A 281 -1.44 13.11 -6.97
C VAL A 281 -1.83 12.01 -5.99
N ARG A 282 -2.44 10.93 -6.47
CA ARG A 282 -2.80 9.77 -5.64
C ARG A 282 -1.59 9.17 -4.93
N HIS A 283 -0.50 8.92 -5.65
CA HIS A 283 0.73 8.34 -5.08
C HIS A 283 1.35 9.29 -4.06
N ALA A 284 1.39 10.59 -4.31
CA ALA A 284 1.90 11.57 -3.36
C ALA A 284 1.07 11.60 -2.06
N LEU A 285 -0.26 11.59 -2.17
CA LEU A 285 -1.16 11.57 -1.02
C LEU A 285 -1.03 10.27 -0.21
N ASN A 286 -0.99 9.12 -0.90
CA ASN A 286 -0.82 7.82 -0.24
C ASN A 286 0.58 7.67 0.38
N LEU A 287 1.63 8.15 -0.30
CA LEU A 287 3.00 8.13 0.22
C LEU A 287 3.10 8.97 1.50
N ARG A 288 2.55 10.19 1.50
CA ARG A 288 2.50 11.04 2.70
C ARG A 288 1.91 10.29 3.90
N ARG A 289 0.76 9.63 3.69
CA ARG A 289 0.09 8.86 4.73
C ARG A 289 0.89 7.64 5.18
N LEU A 290 1.46 6.91 4.22
CA LEU A 290 2.29 5.73 4.48
C LEU A 290 3.50 6.10 5.35
N VAL A 291 4.21 7.17 5.00
CA VAL A 291 5.38 7.66 5.73
C VAL A 291 5.02 8.06 7.16
N LEU A 292 3.93 8.81 7.35
CA LEU A 292 3.50 9.20 8.69
C LEU A 292 3.14 7.98 9.56
N ARG A 293 2.43 7.00 8.99
CA ARG A 293 2.08 5.77 9.70
C ARG A 293 3.29 4.89 10.02
N TYR A 294 4.27 4.86 9.11
CA TYR A 294 5.54 4.18 9.36
C TYR A 294 6.21 4.77 10.60
N PHE A 295 6.35 6.09 10.69
CA PHE A 295 6.94 6.75 11.86
C PHE A 295 6.11 6.55 13.13
N GLN A 296 4.78 6.55 13.05
CA GLN A 296 3.94 6.22 14.20
C GLN A 296 4.20 4.80 14.71
N ALA A 297 4.19 3.80 13.81
CA ALA A 297 4.47 2.42 14.19
C ALA A 297 5.88 2.29 14.78
N LEU A 298 6.89 2.84 14.11
CA LEU A 298 8.29 2.81 14.56
C LEU A 298 8.46 3.40 15.95
N LEU A 299 7.91 4.60 16.21
CA LEU A 299 8.04 5.26 17.50
C LEU A 299 7.34 4.49 18.63
N ILE A 300 6.17 3.90 18.37
CA ILE A 300 5.47 3.07 19.35
C ILE A 300 6.29 1.81 19.66
N PHE A 301 6.86 1.16 18.64
CA PHE A 301 7.75 0.01 18.83
C PHE A 301 8.97 0.39 19.65
N LEU A 302 9.68 1.46 19.27
CA LEU A 302 10.87 1.93 19.99
C LEU A 302 10.55 2.28 21.44
N TRP A 303 9.44 2.98 21.69
CA TRP A 303 9.01 3.33 23.05
C TRP A 303 8.70 2.09 23.90
N THR A 304 7.98 1.13 23.33
CA THR A 304 7.61 -0.10 24.04
C THR A 304 8.83 -0.97 24.32
N ILE A 305 9.75 -1.08 23.35
CA ILE A 305 11.05 -1.77 23.51
C ILE A 305 11.87 -1.10 24.60
N PHE A 306 12.09 0.21 24.49
CA PHE A 306 12.87 0.97 25.46
C PHE A 306 12.38 0.74 26.88
N LEU A 307 11.07 0.81 27.09
CA LEU A 307 10.49 0.62 28.41
C LEU A 307 10.54 -0.84 28.87
N SER A 308 10.30 -1.79 27.98
CA SER A 308 10.37 -3.22 28.31
C SER A 308 11.78 -3.62 28.76
N PHE A 309 12.80 -3.22 28.00
CA PHE A 309 14.20 -3.43 28.38
C PHE A 309 14.59 -2.62 29.62
N GLY A 310 14.02 -1.43 29.79
CA GLY A 310 14.21 -0.61 30.99
C GLY A 310 13.69 -1.27 32.27
N MET A 311 12.65 -2.10 32.20
CA MET A 311 12.13 -2.85 33.35
C MET A 311 13.01 -4.04 33.75
N LEU A 312 13.66 -4.70 32.79
CA LEU A 312 14.45 -5.94 33.03
C LEU A 312 15.48 -5.86 34.17
N PRO A 313 16.35 -4.84 34.27
CA PRO A 313 17.32 -4.78 35.36
C PRO A 313 16.65 -4.71 36.74
N PHE A 314 15.47 -4.10 36.84
CA PHE A 314 14.73 -4.01 38.10
C PHE A 314 13.97 -5.30 38.43
N LEU A 315 13.53 -6.05 37.41
CA LEU A 315 12.94 -7.38 37.61
C LEU A 315 13.97 -8.41 38.10
N ASN A 316 15.24 -8.24 37.73
CA ASN A 316 16.33 -9.09 38.20
C ASN A 316 16.82 -8.73 39.62
N ASP A 317 16.39 -7.59 40.18
CA ASP A 317 16.79 -7.15 41.52
C ASP A 317 15.75 -7.60 42.56
N ASN A 318 16.09 -8.65 43.32
CA ASN A 318 15.25 -9.20 44.39
C ASN A 318 14.86 -8.19 45.49
N ARG A 319 15.51 -7.01 45.54
CA ARG A 319 15.17 -5.95 46.50
C ARG A 319 13.88 -5.21 46.13
N ILE A 320 13.53 -5.17 44.84
CA ILE A 320 12.38 -4.44 44.35
C ILE A 320 11.28 -5.45 43.97
N PRO A 321 10.04 -5.30 44.47
CA PRO A 321 8.96 -6.19 44.08
C PRO A 321 8.67 -6.16 42.58
N ASN A 322 8.64 -7.32 41.92
CA ASN A 322 8.35 -7.41 40.48
C ASN A 322 7.04 -6.73 40.09
N LEU A 323 5.97 -6.87 40.89
CA LEU A 323 4.70 -6.19 40.62
C LEU A 323 4.80 -4.67 40.70
N LEU A 324 5.60 -4.14 41.61
CA LEU A 324 5.83 -2.70 41.70
C LEU A 324 6.55 -2.21 40.43
N VAL A 325 7.56 -2.94 39.97
CA VAL A 325 8.25 -2.66 38.70
C VAL A 325 7.27 -2.68 37.53
N PHE A 326 6.45 -3.72 37.39
CA PHE A 326 5.44 -3.81 36.33
C PHE A 326 4.43 -2.67 36.40
N THR A 327 3.93 -2.36 37.59
CA THR A 327 2.89 -1.33 37.72
C THR A 327 3.43 0.05 37.37
N ILE A 328 4.62 0.41 37.86
CA ILE A 328 5.28 1.68 37.53
C ILE A 328 5.64 1.71 36.04
N GLY A 329 6.21 0.62 35.52
CA GLY A 329 6.58 0.49 34.12
C GLY A 329 5.37 0.69 33.21
N TYR A 330 4.28 -0.06 33.40
CA TYR A 330 3.08 0.08 32.59
C TYR A 330 2.34 1.40 32.80
N PHE A 331 2.40 1.99 33.99
CA PHE A 331 1.89 3.35 34.22
C PHE A 331 2.64 4.36 33.35
N LEU A 332 3.97 4.33 33.37
CA LEU A 332 4.81 5.19 32.52
C LEU A 332 4.58 4.91 31.04
N TRP A 333 4.42 3.64 30.66
CA TRP A 333 4.07 3.23 29.30
C TRP A 333 2.80 3.92 28.84
N ALA A 334 1.71 3.77 29.62
CA ALA A 334 0.39 4.25 29.27
C ALA A 334 0.30 5.78 29.30
N LEU A 335 1.08 6.43 30.17
CA LEU A 335 1.16 7.89 30.25
C LEU A 335 1.81 8.51 29.00
N ILE A 336 2.90 7.91 28.52
CA ILE A 336 3.73 8.48 27.45
C ILE A 336 3.27 8.02 26.06
N THR A 337 2.74 6.81 25.93
CA THR A 337 2.31 6.24 24.63
C THR A 337 1.39 7.16 23.81
N PRO A 338 0.35 7.81 24.39
CA PRO A 338 -0.48 8.77 23.66
C PRO A 338 0.30 9.94 23.05
N ILE A 339 1.34 10.42 23.74
CA ILE A 339 2.18 11.51 23.25
C ILE A 339 3.02 11.01 22.07
N VAL A 340 3.63 9.83 22.23
CA VAL A 340 4.49 9.18 21.22
C VAL A 340 3.74 8.95 19.91
N VAL A 341 2.51 8.43 19.97
CA VAL A 341 1.67 8.17 18.78
C VAL A 341 1.35 9.45 18.00
N GLU A 342 1.28 10.60 18.69
CA GLU A 342 0.98 11.89 18.08
C GLU A 342 2.20 12.66 17.59
N LEU A 343 3.41 12.27 17.99
CA LEU A 343 4.64 13.00 17.66
C LEU A 343 4.80 13.28 16.16
N PRO A 344 4.62 12.33 15.23
CA PRO A 344 4.80 12.61 13.80
C PRO A 344 3.86 13.70 13.28
N VAL A 345 2.62 13.74 13.77
CA VAL A 345 1.63 14.75 13.39
C VAL A 345 1.96 16.10 14.04
N ARG A 346 2.40 16.08 15.30
CA ARG A 346 2.81 17.31 16.01
C ARG A 346 4.03 17.97 15.36
N TRP A 347 5.02 17.19 14.93
CA TRP A 347 6.19 17.70 14.19
C TRP A 347 5.78 18.33 12.85
N LEU A 348 4.79 17.75 12.16
CA LEU A 348 4.26 18.36 10.93
C LEU A 348 3.54 19.69 11.22
N ILE A 349 2.81 19.78 12.33
CA ILE A 349 2.05 20.98 12.68
C ILE A 349 2.95 22.07 13.25
N SER A 350 4.12 21.75 13.81
CA SER A 350 5.04 22.76 14.35
C SER A 350 5.53 23.77 13.31
N TYR A 351 5.47 23.45 12.02
CA TYR A 351 5.77 24.37 10.92
C TYR A 351 4.72 25.49 10.74
N PHE A 352 3.51 25.35 11.29
CA PHE A 352 2.49 26.39 11.21
C PHE A 352 2.60 27.39 12.37
N PRO A 353 2.26 28.68 12.13
CA PRO A 353 2.14 29.69 13.20
C PRO A 353 1.22 29.21 14.34
N PRO A 354 1.55 29.53 15.61
CA PRO A 354 0.86 28.98 16.78
C PRO A 354 -0.65 29.22 16.79
N GLU A 355 -1.10 30.35 16.28
CA GLU A 355 -2.51 30.73 16.13
C GLU A 355 -3.31 29.77 15.22
N ASN A 356 -2.67 29.21 14.19
CA ASN A 356 -3.33 28.34 13.21
C ASN A 356 -3.23 26.85 13.54
N ARG A 357 -2.35 26.46 14.48
CA ARG A 357 -2.07 25.04 14.79
C ARG A 357 -3.32 24.25 15.19
N ARG A 358 -4.20 24.84 16.01
CA ARG A 358 -5.43 24.18 16.48
C ARG A 358 -6.43 23.95 15.35
N ALA A 359 -6.61 24.96 14.48
CA ALA A 359 -7.52 24.86 13.33
C ALA A 359 -7.02 23.85 12.30
N VAL A 360 -5.72 23.83 12.02
CA VAL A 360 -5.09 22.85 11.11
C VAL A 360 -5.19 21.44 11.69
N LEU A 361 -4.92 21.27 12.99
CA LEU A 361 -5.08 19.98 13.66
C LEU A 361 -6.52 19.47 13.53
N ALA A 362 -7.51 20.30 13.85
CA ALA A 362 -8.93 19.97 13.72
C ALA A 362 -9.32 19.46 12.32
N LYS A 363 -8.82 20.13 11.27
CA LYS A 363 -9.07 19.72 9.88
C LYS A 363 -8.36 18.42 9.50
N LEU A 364 -7.13 18.21 10.00
CA LEU A 364 -6.41 16.94 9.83
C LEU A 364 -7.10 15.80 10.60
N GLU A 365 -7.74 16.10 11.75
CA GLU A 365 -8.48 15.10 12.53
C GLU A 365 -9.69 14.56 11.80
N GLN A 366 -10.39 15.42 11.07
CA GLN A 366 -11.61 15.04 10.36
C GLN A 366 -11.32 14.20 9.10
N SER A 367 -10.16 14.42 8.47
CA SER A 367 -9.86 13.85 7.15
C SER A 367 -9.08 12.53 7.21
N ASP A 368 -8.32 12.25 8.27
CA ASP A 368 -7.35 11.14 8.24
C ASP A 368 -7.71 9.96 9.15
N GLY A 369 -7.61 8.75 8.58
CA GLY A 369 -7.69 7.50 9.34
C GLY A 369 -6.60 7.35 10.40
N MET A 370 -5.48 8.07 10.27
CA MET A 370 -4.42 8.10 11.28
C MET A 370 -4.89 8.60 12.65
N GLN A 371 -5.73 9.64 12.68
CA GLN A 371 -6.12 10.26 13.94
C GLN A 371 -7.13 9.41 14.73
N ARG A 372 -7.95 8.62 14.02
CA ARG A 372 -8.81 7.62 14.64
C ARG A 372 -8.01 6.59 15.43
N PHE A 373 -6.82 6.22 14.97
CA PHE A 373 -5.93 5.33 15.71
C PHE A 373 -5.39 6.02 16.97
N ALA A 374 -4.83 7.23 16.86
CA ALA A 374 -4.33 7.98 18.02
C ALA A 374 -5.40 8.20 19.10
N ARG A 375 -6.63 8.55 18.69
CA ARG A 375 -7.76 8.74 19.60
C ARG A 375 -8.16 7.45 20.32
N ARG A 376 -8.18 6.32 19.61
CA ARG A 376 -8.43 5.00 20.22
C ARG A 376 -7.33 4.63 21.21
N VAL A 377 -6.07 4.83 20.84
CA VAL A 377 -4.91 4.59 21.72
C VAL A 377 -5.00 5.44 22.99
N LYS A 378 -5.31 6.74 22.87
CA LYS A 378 -5.58 7.62 24.01
C LYS A 378 -6.61 7.07 24.97
N LEU A 379 -7.77 6.64 24.44
CA LEU A 379 -8.88 6.13 25.26
C LEU A 379 -8.46 4.88 26.03
N VAL A 380 -7.83 3.91 25.38
CA VAL A 380 -7.39 2.67 26.05
C VAL A 380 -6.23 2.92 27.01
N CYS A 381 -5.31 3.84 26.70
CA CYS A 381 -4.23 4.23 27.61
C CYS A 381 -4.76 4.94 28.85
N TYR A 382 -5.81 5.78 28.77
CA TYR A 382 -6.39 6.39 29.97
C TYR A 382 -7.03 5.36 30.91
N ALA A 383 -7.71 4.36 30.35
CA ALA A 383 -8.20 3.23 31.15
C ALA A 383 -7.02 2.47 31.80
N SER A 384 -5.94 2.28 31.06
CA SER A 384 -4.72 1.64 31.58
C SER A 384 -4.05 2.44 32.69
N ILE A 385 -3.97 3.77 32.58
CA ILE A 385 -3.41 4.63 33.63
C ILE A 385 -4.22 4.49 34.92
N LEU A 386 -5.55 4.51 34.83
CA LEU A 386 -6.43 4.34 35.97
C LEU A 386 -6.24 2.96 36.64
N LEU A 387 -6.20 1.88 35.83
CA LEU A 387 -5.99 0.52 36.32
C LEU A 387 -4.61 0.35 36.97
N SER A 388 -3.55 0.86 36.34
CA SER A 388 -2.21 0.85 36.93
C SER A 388 -2.14 1.67 38.23
N ALA A 389 -2.81 2.82 38.31
CA ALA A 389 -2.83 3.61 39.55
C ALA A 389 -3.54 2.86 40.69
N ILE A 390 -4.67 2.21 40.41
CA ILE A 390 -5.37 1.36 41.39
C ILE A 390 -4.47 0.19 41.82
N ALA A 391 -3.77 -0.45 40.87
CA ALA A 391 -2.83 -1.52 41.16
C ALA A 391 -1.69 -1.08 42.10
N VAL A 392 -1.13 0.13 41.93
CA VAL A 392 -0.11 0.66 42.85
C VAL A 392 -0.68 0.82 44.26
N ILE A 393 -1.87 1.43 44.38
CA ILE A 393 -2.50 1.67 45.68
C ILE A 393 -2.77 0.34 46.40
N LEU A 394 -3.27 -0.65 45.67
CA LEU A 394 -3.53 -1.99 46.22
C LEU A 394 -2.24 -2.70 46.65
N GLU A 395 -1.18 -2.64 45.85
CA GLU A 395 0.12 -3.25 46.19
C GLU A 395 0.73 -2.61 47.45
N VAL A 396 0.68 -1.28 47.57
CA VAL A 396 1.15 -0.55 48.76
C VAL A 396 0.31 -0.93 49.97
N TRP A 397 -1.02 -0.98 49.83
CA TRP A 397 -1.92 -1.34 50.92
C TRP A 397 -1.72 -2.79 51.40
N LEU A 398 -1.53 -3.74 50.49
CA LEU A 398 -1.25 -5.15 50.82
C LEU A 398 0.07 -5.32 51.59
N ARG A 399 1.05 -4.45 51.35
CA ARG A 399 2.37 -4.53 52.00
C ARG A 399 2.45 -3.85 53.37
N PHE A 400 1.71 -2.76 53.57
CA PHE A 400 1.80 -1.95 54.79
C PHE A 400 0.54 -2.02 55.68
N GLY A 401 -0.58 -2.55 55.15
CA GLY A 401 -1.87 -2.59 55.82
C GLY A 401 -2.21 -3.93 56.49
N VAL A 402 -1.37 -4.95 56.32
CA VAL A 402 -1.38 -6.23 57.07
C VAL A 402 -0.19 -6.21 58.01
#